data_AF-A0A4Q5UWH7-F1
#
_entry.id   AF-A0A4Q5UWH7-F1
#
_cell.length_a   1.000
_cell.length_b   1.000
_cell.length_c   1.000
_cell.angle_alpha   90.00
_cell.angle_beta   90.00
_cell.angle_gamma   90.00
#
_symmetry.space_group_name_H-M   'P 1'
#
loop_
_entity.id
_entity.type
_entity.pdbx_description
1 polymer ?
#
loop_
_entity_poly.entity_id
_entity_poly.type
_entity_poly.pdbx_seq_one_letter_code
_entity_poly.pdbx_strand_id
1 'polypeptide(L)'
;VLRLQWVAKKLAFEKITFKKGTLRGYFITDKQSAFFDSVMFNKILHFAQIHPRLCNLKEVKDSLRIAFDNLNSVDEAVEMLEMVVK
;
A
#
# COMPACT_ATOMS: atom_id res chain seq x y z
N VAL A 1 11.50 3.97 11.24
CA VAL A 1 10.56 4.86 10.50
C VAL A 1 11.03 5.17 9.07
N LEU A 2 12.30 5.54 8.87
CA LEU A 2 12.83 5.88 7.53
C LEU A 2 12.55 4.80 6.47
N ARG A 3 12.85 3.51 6.75
CA ARG A 3 12.61 2.40 5.80
C ARG A 3 11.17 2.35 5.26
N LEU A 4 10.19 2.48 6.14
CA LEU A 4 8.76 2.45 5.77
C LEU A 4 8.41 3.59 4.80
N GLN A 5 8.97 4.79 5.00
CA GLN A 5 8.79 5.92 4.08
C GLN A 5 9.45 5.68 2.72
N TRP A 6 10.60 5.02 2.68
CA TRP A 6 11.28 4.70 1.43
C TRP A 6 10.50 3.68 0.59
N VAL A 7 9.99 2.62 1.22
CA VAL A 7 9.17 1.62 0.51
C VAL A 7 7.82 2.23 0.10
N ALA A 8 7.22 3.04 0.97
CA ALA A 8 6.01 3.79 0.64
C ALA A 8 6.20 4.71 -0.59
N LYS A 9 7.35 5.39 -0.68
CA LYS A 9 7.69 6.24 -1.83
C LYS A 9 7.87 5.42 -3.12
N LYS A 10 8.44 4.22 -3.04
CA LYS A 10 8.54 3.28 -4.18
C LYS A 10 7.16 2.82 -4.66
N LEU A 11 6.23 2.64 -3.74
CA LEU A 11 4.82 2.28 -4.01
C LEU A 11 3.95 3.48 -4.40
N ALA A 12 4.55 4.68 -4.49
CA ALA A 12 3.87 5.96 -4.73
C ALA A 12 2.69 6.23 -3.77
N PHE A 13 2.82 5.82 -2.51
CA PHE A 13 1.90 6.24 -1.47
C PHE A 13 2.13 7.71 -1.15
N GLU A 14 1.04 8.48 -1.20
CA GLU A 14 1.04 9.88 -0.77
C GLU A 14 1.14 9.97 0.76
N LYS A 15 0.53 9.00 1.45
CA LYS A 15 0.54 8.92 2.91
C LYS A 15 0.56 7.48 3.37
N ILE A 16 1.28 7.22 4.45
CA ILE A 16 1.32 5.92 5.12
C ILE A 16 1.07 6.08 6.61
N THR A 17 0.28 5.17 7.19
CA THR A 17 -0.08 5.20 8.62
C THR A 17 -0.02 3.79 9.18
N PHE A 18 0.73 3.57 10.24
CA PHE A 18 0.72 2.33 11.00
C PHE A 18 0.04 2.56 12.34
N LYS A 19 -1.08 1.88 12.61
CA LYS A 19 -1.84 2.07 13.85
C LYS A 19 -2.58 0.80 14.24
N LYS A 20 -2.49 0.41 15.52
CA LYS A 20 -3.16 -0.77 16.10
C LYS A 20 -2.89 -2.08 15.32
N GLY A 21 -1.66 -2.25 14.83
CA GLY A 21 -1.28 -3.43 14.04
C GLY A 21 -1.86 -3.50 12.63
N THR A 22 -2.38 -2.36 12.13
CA THR A 22 -2.80 -2.19 10.75
C THR A 22 -1.94 -1.12 10.09
N LEU A 23 -1.36 -1.45 8.94
CA LEU A 23 -0.68 -0.52 8.05
C LEU A 23 -1.64 -0.07 6.96
N ARG A 24 -1.78 1.24 6.77
CA ARG A 24 -2.63 1.84 5.74
C ARG A 24 -1.79 2.72 4.83
N GLY A 25 -1.73 2.34 3.56
CA GLY A 25 -1.19 3.16 2.48
C GLY A 25 -2.32 3.88 1.77
N TYR A 26 -2.17 5.19 1.58
CA TYR A 26 -3.09 6.04 0.83
C TYR A 26 -2.39 6.42 -0.46
N PHE A 27 -3.04 6.09 -1.58
CA PHE A 27 -2.60 6.55 -2.89
C PHE A 27 -3.15 7.95 -3.13
N ILE A 28 -2.65 8.55 -4.19
CA ILE A 28 -3.11 9.86 -4.62
C ILE A 28 -4.61 9.79 -4.94
N THR A 29 -5.34 10.85 -4.62
CA THR A 29 -6.76 10.98 -4.97
C THR A 29 -7.01 11.35 -6.43
N ASP A 30 -5.97 11.83 -7.12
CA ASP A 30 -6.10 12.24 -8.52
C ASP A 30 -6.11 11.05 -9.46
N LYS A 31 -7.32 10.60 -9.82
CA LYS A 31 -7.56 9.49 -10.75
C LYS A 31 -7.03 9.74 -12.17
N GLN A 32 -6.75 10.99 -12.56
CA GLN A 32 -6.18 11.31 -13.87
C GLN A 32 -4.66 11.21 -13.90
N SER A 33 -4.04 10.90 -12.77
CA SER A 33 -2.60 10.77 -12.73
C SER A 33 -2.13 9.48 -13.37
N ALA A 34 -1.02 9.60 -14.11
CA ALA A 34 -0.31 8.50 -14.74
C ALA A 34 0.11 7.37 -13.77
N PHE A 35 -0.03 7.58 -12.46
CA PHE A 35 0.15 6.54 -11.47
C PHE A 35 -0.82 5.37 -11.64
N PHE A 36 -2.11 5.64 -11.87
CA PHE A 36 -3.11 4.57 -12.01
C PHE A 36 -2.92 3.74 -13.28
N ASP A 37 -2.34 4.33 -14.32
CA ASP A 37 -1.94 3.62 -15.54
C ASP A 37 -0.55 2.98 -15.46
N SER A 38 0.13 3.11 -14.31
CA SER A 38 1.48 2.58 -14.15
C SER A 38 1.49 1.07 -13.94
N VAL A 39 2.54 0.42 -14.46
CA VAL A 39 2.80 -1.01 -14.21
C VAL A 39 2.91 -1.31 -12.71
N MET A 40 3.42 -0.35 -11.92
CA MET A 40 3.55 -0.47 -10.48
C MET A 40 2.17 -0.61 -9.81
N PHE A 41 1.21 0.23 -10.20
CA PHE A 41 -0.14 0.16 -9.65
C PHE A 41 -0.82 -1.17 -9.98
N ASN A 42 -0.70 -1.61 -11.23
CA ASN A 42 -1.28 -2.88 -11.66
C ASN A 42 -0.68 -4.07 -10.90
N LYS A 43 0.63 -4.06 -10.61
CA LYS A 43 1.27 -5.06 -9.73
C LYS A 43 0.67 -5.07 -8.33
N ILE A 44 0.46 -3.90 -7.72
CA ILE A 44 -0.12 -3.79 -6.38
C ILE A 44 -1.56 -4.33 -6.37
N LEU A 45 -2.35 -3.96 -7.39
CA LEU A 45 -3.71 -4.45 -7.56
C LEU A 45 -3.74 -5.97 -7.69
N HIS A 46 -2.87 -6.52 -8.54
CA HIS A 46 -2.77 -7.97 -8.75
C HIS A 46 -2.33 -8.71 -7.48
N PHE A 47 -1.33 -8.18 -6.76
CA PHE A 47 -0.89 -8.71 -5.48
C PHE A 47 -2.04 -8.76 -4.46
N ALA A 48 -2.84 -7.68 -4.38
CA ALA A 48 -3.98 -7.61 -3.48
C ALA A 48 -5.10 -8.59 -3.85
N GLN A 49 -5.29 -8.84 -5.15
CA GLN A 49 -6.22 -9.85 -5.64
C GLN A 49 -5.77 -11.28 -5.34
N ILE A 50 -4.47 -11.57 -5.43
CA ILE A 50 -3.90 -12.89 -5.10
C ILE A 50 -3.89 -13.12 -3.57
N HIS A 51 -3.65 -12.07 -2.79
CA HIS A 51 -3.50 -12.15 -1.34
C HIS A 51 -4.54 -11.33 -0.54
N PRO A 52 -5.85 -11.59 -0.71
CA PRO A 52 -6.92 -10.82 -0.06
C PRO A 52 -6.97 -11.00 1.47
N ARG A 53 -6.27 -12.02 2.02
CA ARG A 53 -6.15 -12.23 3.47
C ARG A 53 -5.07 -11.37 4.11
N LEU A 54 -4.05 -10.99 3.35
CA LEU A 54 -2.90 -10.21 3.84
C LEU A 54 -3.14 -8.71 3.67
N CYS A 55 -3.87 -8.34 2.60
CA CYS A 55 -4.13 -6.94 2.32
C CYS A 55 -5.50 -6.74 1.69
N ASN A 56 -6.01 -5.53 1.87
CA ASN A 56 -7.33 -5.13 1.44
C ASN A 56 -7.21 -3.80 0.70
N LEU A 57 -7.32 -3.86 -0.62
CA LEU A 57 -7.37 -2.68 -1.46
C LEU A 57 -8.83 -2.22 -1.57
N LYS A 58 -9.09 -0.97 -1.21
CA LYS A 58 -10.42 -0.37 -1.29
C LYS A 58 -10.34 1.03 -1.84
N GLU A 59 -11.31 1.36 -2.67
CA GLU A 59 -11.57 2.73 -3.09
C GLU A 59 -12.59 3.36 -2.15
N VAL A 60 -12.29 4.56 -1.65
CA VAL A 60 -13.17 5.31 -0.74
C VAL A 60 -13.19 6.77 -1.13
N LYS A 61 -14.36 7.27 -1.54
CA LYS A 61 -14.57 8.67 -1.94
C LYS A 61 -13.51 9.14 -2.94
N ASP A 62 -13.36 8.39 -4.03
CA ASP A 62 -12.37 8.63 -5.09
C ASP A 62 -10.89 8.52 -4.67
N SER A 63 -10.61 8.17 -3.41
CA SER A 63 -9.26 7.88 -2.92
C SER A 63 -9.05 6.38 -2.86
N LEU A 64 -8.00 5.90 -3.52
CA LEU A 64 -7.59 4.51 -3.37
C LEU A 64 -6.73 4.35 -2.11
N ARG A 65 -6.99 3.28 -1.35
CA ARG A 65 -6.20 2.94 -0.17
C ARG A 65 -6.01 1.44 -0.05
N ILE A 66 -4.85 1.05 0.45
CA ILE A 66 -4.54 -0.34 0.79
C ILE A 66 -4.33 -0.46 2.30
N ALA A 67 -4.94 -1.47 2.90
CA ALA A 67 -4.77 -1.80 4.30
C ALA A 67 -4.16 -3.19 4.44
N PHE A 68 -3.12 -3.31 5.27
CA PHE A 68 -2.52 -4.58 5.68
C PHE A 68 -2.81 -4.74 7.16
N ASP A 69 -3.51 -5.81 7.51
CA ASP A 69 -3.90 -6.11 8.89
C ASP A 69 -2.98 -7.22 9.45
N ASN A 70 -3.04 -7.44 10.76
CA ASN A 70 -2.28 -8.48 11.46
C ASN A 70 -0.74 -8.28 11.44
N LEU A 71 -0.30 -7.04 11.62
CA LEU A 71 1.11 -6.67 11.73
C LEU A 71 1.46 -6.35 13.19
N ASN A 72 2.42 -7.05 13.77
CA ASN A 72 2.82 -6.88 15.17
C ASN A 72 3.87 -5.79 15.34
N SER A 73 4.70 -5.57 14.32
CA SER A 73 5.83 -4.65 14.37
C SER A 73 5.94 -3.75 13.14
N VAL A 74 6.72 -2.68 13.27
CA VAL A 74 7.04 -1.80 12.13
C VAL A 74 7.90 -2.54 11.11
N ASP A 75 8.75 -3.47 11.54
CA ASP A 75 9.60 -4.27 10.64
C ASP A 75 8.76 -5.23 9.80
N GLU A 76 7.78 -5.94 10.39
CA GLU A 76 6.81 -6.74 9.63
C GLU A 76 6.05 -5.89 8.61
N ALA A 77 5.67 -4.66 8.99
CA ALA A 77 5.02 -3.73 8.09
C ALA A 77 5.92 -3.35 6.89
N VAL A 78 7.22 -3.17 7.11
CA VAL A 78 8.20 -2.92 6.04
C VAL A 78 8.32 -4.14 5.14
N GLU A 79 8.52 -5.33 5.70
CA GLU A 79 8.65 -6.58 4.94
C GLU A 79 7.41 -6.84 4.08
N MET A 80 6.22 -6.56 4.62
CA MET A 80 4.96 -6.73 3.89
C MET A 80 4.88 -5.78 2.68
N LEU A 81 5.29 -4.52 2.83
CA LEU A 81 5.36 -3.60 1.70
C LEU A 81 6.42 -4.00 0.69
N GLU A 82 7.56 -4.52 1.13
CA GLU A 82 8.64 -4.98 0.24
C GLU A 82 8.22 -6.19 -0.59
N MET A 83 7.40 -7.10 -0.04
CA MET A 83 6.81 -8.20 -0.79
C MET A 83 5.89 -7.73 -1.92
N VAL A 84 5.24 -6.58 -1.77
CA VAL A 84 4.38 -6.00 -2.82
C VAL A 84 5.22 -5.35 -3.93
N VAL A 85 6.43 -4.86 -3.60
CA VAL A 85 7.34 -4.20 -4.56
C VAL A 85 8.13 -5.21 -5.40
N LYS A 86 8.46 -6.37 -4.83
CA LYS A 86 9.22 -7.45 -5.51
C LYS A 86 8.42 -8.06 -6.66
#